data_AF-A0A497KDB5-F1
#
_entry.id   AF-A0A497KDB5-F1
#
_cell.length_a   1.000
_cell.length_b   1.000
_cell.length_c   1.000
_cell.angle_alpha   90.00
_cell.angle_beta   90.00
_cell.angle_gamma   90.00
#
_symmetry.space_group_name_H-M   'P 1'
#
loop_
_entity.id
_entity.type
_entity.pdbx_description
1 polymer ?
#
loop_
_entity_poly.entity_id
_entity_poly.type
_entity_poly.pdbx_seq_one_letter_code
_entity_poly.pdbx_strand_id
1 'polypeptide(L)'
;MCRVPLDRLSEEKFARVICYPKYHPKELERRLCEMRLLGIKALCFIGDKKIGNLSILGKGYVGIVVSACTEMGKAALKIRRTDADR
;
A
#
# COMPACT_ATOMS: atom_id res chain seq x y z
N MET A 1 -16.41 -4.96 -1.72
CA MET A 1 -15.10 -4.71 -2.37
C MET A 1 -14.51 -3.44 -1.76
N CYS A 2 -13.50 -3.53 -0.89
CA CYS A 2 -12.97 -2.36 -0.18
C CYS A 2 -11.95 -1.60 -1.04
N ARG A 3 -12.44 -0.67 -1.87
CA ARG A 3 -11.63 0.30 -2.62
C ARG A 3 -11.46 1.56 -1.77
N VAL A 4 -10.22 1.99 -1.58
CA VAL A 4 -9.86 3.16 -0.76
C VAL A 4 -9.14 4.18 -1.63
N PRO A 5 -9.68 5.40 -1.81
CA PRO A 5 -9.03 6.44 -2.60
C PRO A 5 -7.76 6.93 -1.91
N LEU A 6 -6.80 7.43 -2.70
CA LEU A 6 -5.47 7.81 -2.24
C LEU A 6 -5.51 8.85 -1.10
N ASP A 7 -6.47 9.78 -1.14
CA ASP A 7 -6.63 10.83 -0.12
C ASP A 7 -7.09 10.30 1.25
N ARG A 8 -7.66 9.09 1.30
CA ARG A 8 -8.04 8.41 2.56
C ARG A 8 -6.98 7.44 3.05
N LEU A 9 -5.90 7.22 2.30
CA LEU A 9 -4.81 6.32 2.71
C LEU A 9 -3.93 6.90 3.82
N SER A 10 -4.14 8.16 4.19
CA SER A 10 -3.52 8.80 5.35
C SER A 10 -4.08 8.29 6.68
N GLU A 11 -5.23 7.61 6.69
CA GLU A 11 -5.76 6.97 7.89
C GLU A 11 -4.76 5.92 8.43
N GLU A 12 -4.59 5.88 9.75
CA GLU A 12 -3.55 5.10 10.43
C GLU A 12 -3.53 3.62 10.03
N LYS A 13 -4.71 3.01 9.84
CA LYS A 13 -4.85 1.60 9.46
C LYS A 13 -4.18 1.29 8.11
N PHE A 14 -4.30 2.19 7.13
CA PHE A 14 -3.71 2.03 5.80
C PHE A 14 -2.24 2.43 5.81
N ALA A 15 -1.90 3.48 6.57
CA ALA A 15 -0.53 3.94 6.74
C ALA A 15 0.40 2.85 7.27
N ARG A 16 -0.07 2.02 8.22
CA ARG A 16 0.68 0.87 8.73
C ARG A 16 1.01 -0.17 7.65
N VAL A 17 0.15 -0.34 6.64
CA VAL A 17 0.42 -1.23 5.50
C VAL A 17 1.40 -0.56 4.54
N ILE A 18 1.17 0.70 4.18
CA ILE A 18 2.03 1.43 3.21
C ILE A 18 3.47 1.56 3.71
N CYS A 19 3.66 1.73 5.02
CA CYS A 19 4.97 1.85 5.66
C CYS A 19 5.45 0.54 6.33
N TYR A 20 4.86 -0.60 5.98
CA TYR A 20 5.13 -1.86 6.69
C TYR A 20 6.64 -2.15 6.86
N PRO A 21 7.11 -2.62 8.04
CA PRO A 21 6.32 -3.02 9.21
C PRO A 21 5.92 -1.91 10.18
N LYS A 22 6.59 -0.76 10.16
CA LYS A 22 6.39 0.31 11.15
C LYS A 22 5.93 1.60 10.48
N TYR A 23 4.86 2.19 11.00
CA TYR A 23 4.39 3.48 10.52
C TYR A 23 5.45 4.57 10.73
N HIS A 24 5.67 5.39 9.71
CA HIS A 24 6.51 6.57 9.79
C HIS A 24 5.92 7.70 8.92
N PRO A 25 5.58 8.87 9.48
CA PRO A 25 4.82 9.92 8.76
C PRO A 25 5.53 10.42 7.51
N LYS A 26 6.85 10.68 7.58
CA LYS A 26 7.63 11.13 6.42
C LYS A 26 7.69 10.08 5.30
N GLU A 27 7.73 8.80 5.67
CA GLU A 27 7.76 7.73 4.68
C GLU A 27 6.37 7.56 4.05
N LEU A 28 5.30 7.72 4.83
CA LEU A 28 3.94 7.70 4.31
C LEU A 28 3.76 8.78 3.25
N GLU A 29 4.09 10.04 3.57
CA GLU A 29 3.96 11.15 2.62
C GLU A 29 4.74 10.88 1.34
N ARG A 30 5.99 10.44 1.47
CA ARG A 30 6.83 10.07 0.32
C ARG A 30 6.17 8.97 -0.52
N ARG A 31 5.67 7.89 0.08
CA ARG A 31 5.01 6.79 -0.64
C ARG A 31 3.70 7.24 -1.30
N LEU A 32 2.92 8.11 -0.65
CA LEU A 32 1.71 8.68 -1.25
C LEU A 32 2.05 9.55 -2.47
N CYS A 33 3.11 10.35 -2.39
CA CYS A 33 3.62 11.11 -3.53
C CYS A 33 4.09 10.19 -4.67
N GLU A 34 4.88 9.16 -4.37
CA GLU A 34 5.31 8.15 -5.36
C GLU A 34 4.10 7.48 -6.02
N MET A 35 3.07 7.10 -5.25
CA MET A 35 1.84 6.52 -5.79
C MET A 35 1.09 7.48 -6.73
N ARG A 36 1.00 8.77 -6.38
CA ARG A 36 0.40 9.79 -7.26
C ARG A 36 1.16 9.92 -8.57
N LEU A 37 2.50 9.95 -8.52
CA LEU A 37 3.36 10.03 -9.70
C LEU A 37 3.23 8.79 -10.60
N LEU A 38 3.02 7.61 -10.01
CA LEU A 38 2.74 6.36 -10.73
C LEU A 38 1.30 6.30 -11.30
N GLY A 39 0.48 7.33 -11.11
CA GLY A 39 -0.89 7.38 -11.62
C GLY A 39 -1.88 6.51 -10.83
N ILE A 40 -1.53 6.10 -9.61
CA ILE A 40 -2.42 5.34 -8.75
C ILE A 40 -3.49 6.28 -8.19
N LYS A 41 -4.74 5.84 -8.23
CA LYS A 41 -5.91 6.59 -7.75
C LYS A 41 -6.51 6.00 -6.48
N ALA A 42 -6.40 4.69 -6.31
CA ALA A 42 -6.94 3.98 -5.15
C ALA A 42 -6.18 2.68 -4.89
N LEU A 43 -6.25 2.19 -3.67
CA LEU A 43 -5.84 0.84 -3.30
C LEU A 43 -7.05 -0.02 -2.98
N CYS A 44 -6.97 -1.30 -3.32
CA CYS A 44 -7.94 -2.31 -2.93
C CYS A 44 -7.28 -3.27 -1.94
N PHE A 45 -7.76 -3.28 -0.70
CA PHE A 45 -7.29 -4.20 0.34
C PHE A 45 -8.03 -5.52 0.21
N ILE A 46 -7.57 -6.34 -0.74
CA ILE A 46 -8.10 -7.66 -1.08
C ILE A 46 -6.97 -8.69 -1.11
N GLY A 47 -7.32 -9.96 -1.01
CA GLY A 47 -6.39 -11.09 -1.06
C GLY A 47 -6.37 -11.92 0.22
N ASP A 48 -5.59 -13.00 0.19
CA ASP A 48 -5.62 -14.06 1.20
C ASP A 48 -4.65 -13.81 2.37
N LYS A 49 -3.71 -12.86 2.21
CA LYS A 49 -2.77 -12.48 3.26
C LYS A 49 -3.30 -11.28 4.03
N LYS A 50 -2.96 -11.18 5.33
CA LYS A 50 -3.42 -10.10 6.21
C LYS A 50 -2.27 -9.36 6.88
N ILE A 51 -2.45 -8.05 7.03
CA ILE A 51 -1.65 -7.18 7.91
C ILE A 51 -2.63 -6.47 8.83
N GLY A 52 -2.66 -6.86 10.10
CA GLY A 52 -3.73 -6.45 11.01
C GLY A 52 -5.09 -6.88 10.47
N ASN A 53 -5.98 -5.91 10.26
CA ASN A 53 -7.34 -6.14 9.76
C ASN A 53 -7.49 -5.97 8.24
N LEU A 54 -6.40 -5.67 7.53
CA LEU A 54 -6.42 -5.42 6.08
C LEU A 54 -5.90 -6.62 5.30
N SER A 55 -6.67 -7.01 4.27
CA SER A 55 -6.27 -8.03 3.30
C SER A 55 -5.38 -7.45 2.22
N ILE A 56 -4.36 -8.22 1.82
CA ILE A 56 -3.39 -7.86 0.79
C ILE A 56 -3.11 -9.07 -0.12
N LEU A 57 -2.61 -8.79 -1.33
CA LEU A 57 -2.35 -9.83 -2.33
C LEU A 57 -1.16 -10.71 -1.97
N GLY A 58 -0.13 -10.14 -1.33
CA GLY A 58 1.07 -10.90 -0.99
C GLY A 58 1.94 -10.22 0.06
N LYS A 59 2.57 -11.02 0.91
CA LYS A 59 3.54 -10.59 1.92
C LYS A 59 4.80 -11.43 1.76
N GLY A 60 5.92 -10.78 1.46
CA GLY A 60 7.21 -11.44 1.28
C GLY A 60 8.28 -10.90 2.23
N TYR A 61 9.50 -11.40 2.04
CA TYR A 61 10.65 -11.02 2.85
C TYR A 61 11.03 -9.53 2.68
N VAL A 62 11.02 -9.02 1.44
CA VAL A 62 11.49 -7.66 1.09
C VAL A 62 10.34 -6.66 0.87
N GLY A 63 9.12 -7.14 0.69
CA GLY A 63 8.00 -6.30 0.22
C GLY A 63 6.64 -6.89 0.53
N ILE A 64 5.63 -6.06 0.39
CA ILE A 64 4.22 -6.44 0.37
C ILE A 64 3.62 -6.08 -0.99
N VAL A 65 2.52 -6.73 -1.36
CA VAL A 65 1.82 -6.50 -2.62
C VAL A 65 0.36 -6.20 -2.32
N VAL A 66 -0.14 -5.08 -2.83
CA VAL A 66 -1.53 -4.65 -2.72
C VAL A 66 -2.12 -4.46 -4.11
N SER A 67 -3.45 -4.57 -4.24
CA SER A 67 -4.10 -4.21 -5.49
C SER A 67 -4.22 -2.69 -5.57
N ALA A 68 -3.87 -2.11 -6.71
CA ALA A 68 -3.97 -0.69 -7.01
C ALA A 68 -4.90 -0.47 -8.19
N CYS A 69 -5.58 0.66 -8.22
CA CYS A 69 -6.36 1.11 -9.36
C CYS A 69 -5.68 2.35 -9.95
N THR A 70 -5.44 2.33 -11.25
CA THR A 70 -4.94 3.44 -12.07
C THR A 70 -6.00 3.79 -13.12
N GLU A 71 -5.76 4.83 -13.92
CA GLU A 71 -6.60 5.18 -15.08
C GLU A 71 -6.68 4.03 -16.10
N MET A 72 -5.61 3.23 -16.23
CA MET A 72 -5.54 2.11 -17.18
C MET A 72 -6.15 0.81 -16.62
N GLY A 73 -6.66 0.82 -15.39
CA GLY A 73 -7.31 -0.34 -14.76
C GLY A 73 -6.63 -0.80 -13.48
N LYS A 74 -6.71 -2.10 -13.18
CA LYS A 74 -6.14 -2.68 -11.96
C LYS A 74 -4.68 -3.08 -12.18
N ALA A 75 -3.84 -2.76 -11.21
CA ALA A 75 -2.43 -3.14 -11.16
C ALA A 75 -2.10 -3.80 -9.82
N ALA A 76 -1.01 -4.57 -9.78
CA ALA A 76 -0.41 -5.04 -8.54
C ALA A 76 0.68 -4.05 -8.13
N LEU A 77 0.53 -3.41 -6.97
CA LEU A 77 1.52 -2.49 -6.43
C LEU A 77 2.38 -3.21 -5.39
N LYS A 78 3.67 -3.32 -5.70
CA LYS A 78 4.66 -3.86 -4.76
C LYS A 78 5.27 -2.72 -3.95
N ILE A 79 5.08 -2.77 -2.65
CA ILE A 79 5.57 -1.79 -1.69
C ILE A 79 6.75 -2.43 -0.94
N ARG A 80 7.93 -1.81 -1.02
CA ARG A 80 9.12 -2.27 -0.28
C ARG A 80 8.91 -2.05 1.22
N ARG A 81 9.31 -3.03 2.03
CA ARG A 81 9.28 -2.89 3.50
C ARG A 81 10.33 -1.89 3.95
N THR A 82 10.03 -1.14 5.01
CA THR A 82 10.96 -0.14 5.57
C THR A 82 12.15 -0.75 6.29
N ASP A 83 12.04 -2.02 6.71
CA ASP A 83 13.09 -2.80 7.37
C ASP A 83 13.86 -3.73 6.42
N ALA A 84 13.54 -3.73 5.12
CA ALA A 84 14.21 -4.60 4.18
C ALA A 84 15.62 -4.10 3.90
N ASP A 85 16.61 -4.85 4.38
CA ASP A 85 18.02 -4.66 4.06
C ASP A 85 18.24 -4.95 2.56
N ARG A 86 18.93 -4.06 1.86
CA ARG A 86 19.25 -4.22 0.44
C ARG A 86 20.67 -3.78 0.20
#